data_AF-A0A497XT56-F1
#
_entry.id   AF-A0A497XT56-F1
#
_cell.length_a   1.000
_cell.length_b   1.000
_cell.length_c   1.000
_cell.angle_alpha   90.00
_cell.angle_beta   90.00
_cell.angle_gamma   90.00
#
_symmetry.space_group_name_H-M   'P 1'
#
loop_
_entity.id
_entity.type
_entity.pdbx_description
1 polymer ?
#
loop_
_entity_poly.entity_id
_entity_poly.type
_entity_poly.pdbx_seq_one_letter_code
_entity_poly.pdbx_strand_id
1 'polypeptide(L)'
;MTAFNIEIDHNDQAITLTIIPKADYFKIVYLGDLLGAIKKQESDWILLKAEEIEPGELVPFKLTEKGYHLSLGVAEINQISGAIENHLK
;
A
#
# COMPACT_ATOMS: atom_id res chain seq x y z
N MET A 1 14.91 7.12 0.31
CA MET A 1 14.12 6.99 1.55
C MET A 1 14.12 5.53 1.97
N THR A 2 14.03 5.24 3.26
CA THR A 2 14.01 3.86 3.76
C THR A 2 12.59 3.33 3.83
N ALA A 3 12.42 2.01 3.78
CA ALA A 3 11.13 1.40 4.09
C ALA A 3 10.74 1.67 5.55
N PHE A 4 9.46 1.82 5.81
CA PHE A 4 8.91 2.06 7.14
C PHE A 4 7.59 1.33 7.32
N ASN A 5 7.20 1.09 8.57
CA ASN A 5 5.94 0.46 8.89
C ASN A 5 4.90 1.50 9.30
N ILE A 6 3.66 1.27 8.90
CA ILE A 6 2.49 2.02 9.34
C ILE A 6 1.44 1.04 9.89
N GLU A 7 0.57 1.53 10.76
CA GLU A 7 -0.57 0.78 11.25
C GLU A 7 -1.84 1.38 10.65
N ILE A 8 -2.74 0.54 10.16
CA ILE A 8 -4.06 0.94 9.70
C ILE A 8 -5.12 0.04 10.34
N ASP A 9 -6.33 0.58 10.49
CA ASP A 9 -7.49 -0.19 10.89
C ASP A 9 -8.17 -0.79 9.67
N HIS A 10 -8.35 -2.11 9.64
CA HIS A 10 -9.08 -2.82 8.60
C HIS A 10 -10.00 -3.87 9.25
N ASN A 11 -11.31 -3.79 8.99
CA ASN A 11 -12.33 -4.67 9.58
C ASN A 11 -12.22 -4.80 11.11
N ASP A 12 -12.11 -3.66 11.82
CA ASP A 12 -11.93 -3.60 13.28
C ASP A 12 -10.65 -4.27 13.81
N GLN A 13 -9.66 -4.49 12.93
CA GLN A 13 -8.34 -5.00 13.30
C GLN A 13 -7.24 -4.04 12.87
N ALA A 14 -6.36 -3.69 13.81
CA ALA A 14 -5.14 -2.98 13.50
C ALA A 14 -4.16 -3.92 12.79
N ILE A 15 -3.77 -3.57 11.57
CA ILE A 15 -2.80 -4.31 10.77
C ILE A 15 -1.58 -3.44 10.46
N THR A 16 -0.41 -4.06 10.44
CA THR A 16 0.85 -3.38 10.10
C THR A 16 1.17 -3.56 8.62
N LEU A 17 1.32 -2.44 7.91
CA LEU A 17 1.75 -2.41 6.52
C LEU A 17 3.19 -1.89 6.45
N THR A 18 4.00 -2.48 5.58
CA THR A 18 5.33 -1.98 5.23
C THR A 18 5.23 -1.13 3.98
N ILE A 19 5.58 0.14 4.12
CA ILE A 19 5.65 1.10 3.03
C ILE A 19 7.07 1.15 2.49
N ILE A 20 7.22 0.85 1.20
CA ILE A 20 8.50 0.92 0.50
C ILE A 20 8.45 2.10 -0.47
N PRO A 21 9.12 3.22 -0.16
CA PRO A 21 9.15 4.38 -1.04
C PRO A 21 9.96 4.06 -2.32
N LYS A 22 9.39 4.42 -3.47
CA LYS A 22 10.03 4.40 -4.79
C LYS A 22 10.20 5.84 -5.28
N ALA A 23 10.67 6.01 -6.52
CA ALA A 23 11.00 7.34 -7.05
C ALA A 23 9.79 8.29 -7.09
N ASP A 24 8.62 7.77 -7.47
CA ASP A 24 7.42 8.55 -7.73
C ASP A 24 6.13 7.92 -7.16
N TYR A 25 6.27 6.84 -6.38
CA TYR A 25 5.15 6.14 -5.75
C TYR A 25 5.62 5.38 -4.50
N PHE A 26 4.68 4.80 -3.75
CA PHE A 26 4.93 4.03 -2.55
C PHE A 26 4.30 2.65 -2.68
N LYS A 27 5.10 1.61 -2.45
CA LYS A 27 4.58 0.23 -2.42
C LYS A 27 4.05 -0.09 -1.04
N ILE A 28 3.00 -0.88 -1.01
CA ILE A 28 2.32 -1.32 0.20
C ILE A 28 2.49 -2.83 0.30
N VAL A 29 3.19 -3.29 1.33
CA VAL A 29 3.48 -4.70 1.59
C VAL A 29 2.82 -5.11 2.90
N TYR A 30 2.20 -6.28 2.92
CA TYR A 30 1.59 -6.86 4.11
C TYR A 30 2.09 -8.28 4.28
N LEU A 31 2.68 -8.58 5.45
CA LEU A 31 3.24 -9.90 5.77
C LEU A 31 4.23 -10.44 4.70
N GLY A 32 4.91 -9.55 3.98
CA GLY A 32 5.85 -9.91 2.92
C GLY A 32 5.24 -9.99 1.52
N ASP A 33 3.92 -9.90 1.39
CA ASP A 33 3.22 -9.88 0.11
C ASP A 33 2.92 -8.43 -0.33
N LEU A 34 3.16 -8.13 -1.62
CA LEU A 34 2.84 -6.83 -2.19
C LEU A 34 1.33 -6.72 -2.43
N LEU A 35 0.67 -5.82 -1.69
CA LEU A 35 -0.76 -5.54 -1.86
C LEU A 35 -1.04 -4.62 -3.05
N GLY A 36 -0.11 -3.71 -3.31
CA GLY A 36 -0.25 -2.71 -4.36
C GLY A 36 0.71 -1.54 -4.17
N ALA A 37 0.43 -0.46 -4.88
CA ALA A 37 1.19 0.77 -4.76
C ALA A 37 0.26 1.97 -4.84
N ILE A 38 0.56 3.02 -4.09
CA ILE A 38 -0.14 4.30 -4.17
C ILE A 38 0.80 5.40 -4.61
N LYS A 39 0.24 6.37 -5.33
CA LYS A 39 0.96 7.53 -5.82
C LYS A 39 0.16 8.78 -5.49
N LYS A 40 0.86 9.83 -5.06
CA LYS A 40 0.29 11.16 -4.95
C LYS A 40 0.19 11.76 -6.35
N GLN A 41 -1.03 12.01 -6.82
CA GLN A 41 -1.31 12.76 -8.04
C GLN A 41 -1.98 14.08 -7.63
N GLU A 42 -1.29 15.19 -7.91
CA GLU A 42 -1.73 16.54 -7.53
C GLU A 42 -1.99 16.66 -6.01
N SER A 43 -3.25 16.57 -5.58
CA SER A 43 -3.67 16.64 -4.18
C SER A 43 -4.25 15.32 -3.65
N ASP A 44 -4.43 14.32 -4.51
CA ASP A 44 -5.07 13.05 -4.18
C ASP A 44 -4.09 11.89 -4.22
N TRP A 45 -4.41 10.85 -3.47
CA TRP A 45 -3.66 9.60 -3.45
C TRP A 45 -4.45 8.54 -4.20
N ILE A 46 -3.84 7.99 -5.26
CA ILE A 46 -4.48 6.98 -6.09
C ILE A 46 -3.76 5.64 -5.97
N LEU A 47 -4.52 4.56 -6.08
CA LEU A 47 -3.97 3.21 -6.24
C LEU A 47 -3.50 3.03 -7.69
N LEU A 48 -2.25 2.63 -7.86
CA LEU A 48 -1.68 2.33 -9.17
C LEU A 48 -2.20 0.99 -9.68
N LYS A 49 -2.39 0.91 -11.00
CA LYS A 49 -2.69 -0.38 -11.64
C LYS A 49 -1.47 -1.28 -11.60
N ALA A 50 -1.73 -2.58 -11.73
CA ALA A 50 -0.69 -3.59 -11.87
C ALA A 50 0.38 -3.20 -12.92
N GLU A 51 -0.09 -2.76 -14.08
CA GLU A 51 0.77 -2.43 -15.23
C GLU A 51 1.69 -1.22 -15.00
N GLU A 52 1.37 -0.37 -14.01
CA GLU A 52 2.12 0.83 -13.66
C GLU A 52 3.20 0.56 -12.58
N ILE A 53 3.20 -0.65 -12.01
CA ILE A 53 4.18 -1.08 -11.01
C ILE A 53 5.22 -1.93 -11.74
N GLU A 54 6.50 -1.76 -11.39
CA GLU A 54 7.63 -2.41 -12.08
C GLU A 54 7.35 -3.91 -12.41
N PRO A 55 7.42 -4.29 -13.70
CA PRO A 55 7.08 -5.64 -14.15
C PRO A 55 8.07 -6.65 -13.56
N GLY A 56 7.56 -7.60 -12.77
CA GLY A 56 8.33 -8.65 -12.11
C GLY A 56 8.23 -8.64 -10.57
N GLU A 57 7.81 -7.53 -9.96
CA GLU A 57 7.57 -7.46 -8.50
C GLU A 57 6.11 -7.68 -8.11
N LEU A 58 5.21 -7.56 -9.08
CA LEU A 58 3.85 -8.03 -8.92
C LEU A 58 3.84 -9.54 -9.07
N VAL A 59 3.79 -10.23 -7.94
CA VAL A 59 3.00 -11.45 -7.91
C VAL A 59 1.65 -11.08 -8.55
N PRO A 60 1.17 -11.83 -9.57
CA PRO A 60 -0.14 -11.56 -10.14
C PRO A 60 -1.09 -11.40 -8.97
N PHE A 61 -2.01 -10.43 -9.01
CA PHE A 61 -3.05 -10.18 -8.01
C PHE A 61 -3.92 -11.44 -7.80
N LYS A 62 -3.31 -12.50 -7.30
CA LYS A 62 -3.90 -13.68 -6.74
C LYS A 62 -4.04 -13.27 -5.30
N LEU A 63 -5.23 -12.75 -5.00
CA LEU A 63 -6.03 -13.19 -3.87
C LEU A 63 -5.41 -14.47 -3.30
N THR A 64 -4.56 -14.31 -2.29
CA THR A 64 -3.88 -15.46 -1.71
C THR A 64 -4.97 -16.39 -1.22
N GLU A 65 -4.97 -17.64 -1.68
CA GLU A 65 -5.81 -18.73 -1.15
C GLU A 65 -5.59 -18.97 0.36
N LYS A 66 -4.70 -18.21 1.00
CA LYS A 66 -4.50 -18.10 2.45
C LYS A 66 -5.24 -16.89 3.02
N GLY A 67 -6.57 -16.96 3.09
CA GLY A 67 -7.38 -16.43 4.20
C GLY A 67 -7.42 -14.91 4.52
N TYR A 68 -6.58 -14.05 3.95
CA TYR A 68 -6.59 -12.61 4.23
C TYR A 68 -6.94 -11.83 2.96
N HIS A 69 -8.22 -11.56 2.75
CA HIS A 69 -8.69 -10.72 1.65
C HIS A 69 -8.59 -9.24 2.05
N LEU A 70 -7.38 -8.71 2.10
CA LEU A 70 -7.14 -7.29 2.38
C LEU A 70 -7.33 -6.50 1.08
N SER A 71 -8.52 -5.94 0.91
CA SER A 71 -8.83 -5.03 -0.20
C SER A 71 -8.53 -3.60 0.21
N LEU A 72 -7.67 -2.91 -0.55
CA LEU A 72 -7.40 -1.49 -0.36
C LEU A 72 -8.56 -0.67 -0.93
N GLY A 73 -9.53 -0.35 -0.08
CA GLY A 73 -10.61 0.57 -0.39
C GLY A 73 -10.21 2.03 -0.18
N VAL A 74 -11.18 2.93 -0.36
CA VAL A 74 -10.98 4.38 -0.17
C VAL A 74 -10.58 4.70 1.27
N ALA A 75 -11.13 3.99 2.26
CA ALA A 75 -10.82 4.19 3.67
C ALA A 75 -9.36 3.85 3.98
N GLU A 76 -8.91 2.66 3.56
CA GLU A 76 -7.53 2.22 3.74
C GLU A 76 -6.55 3.15 3.03
N ILE A 77 -6.84 3.57 1.79
CA ILE A 77 -5.99 4.50 1.05
C ILE A 77 -5.83 5.83 1.81
N ASN A 78 -6.89 6.36 2.40
CA ASN A 78 -6.85 7.60 3.19
C ASN A 78 -6.01 7.46 4.47
N GLN A 79 -6.08 6.32 5.15
CA GLN A 79 -5.25 6.07 6.32
C GLN A 79 -3.77 5.93 5.92
N ILE A 80 -3.49 5.17 4.85
CA ILE A 80 -2.13 4.97 4.35
C ILE A 80 -1.54 6.30 3.90
N SER A 81 -2.26 7.10 3.12
CA SER A 81 -1.78 8.39 2.64
C SER A 81 -1.49 9.35 3.80
N GLY A 82 -2.41 9.44 4.77
CA GLY A 82 -2.20 10.25 5.96
C GLY A 82 -0.98 9.82 6.77
N ALA A 83 -0.77 8.51 6.93
CA ALA A 83 0.40 7.97 7.61
C ALA A 83 1.70 8.27 6.87
N ILE A 84 1.71 8.16 5.54
CA ILE A 84 2.86 8.54 4.71
C ILE A 84 3.13 10.04 4.84
N GLU A 85 2.13 10.90 4.67
CA GLU A 85 2.32 12.35 4.79
C GLU A 85 2.82 12.78 6.16
N ASN A 86 2.38 12.11 7.23
CA ASN A 86 2.89 12.36 8.57
C ASN A 86 4.35 11.91 8.73
N HIS A 87 4.76 10.83 8.08
CA HIS A 87 6.14 10.34 8.08
C HIS A 87 7.09 11.20 7.22
N LEU A 88 6.56 11.86 6.18
CA LEU A 88 7.32 12.73 5.27
C LEU A 88 7.50 14.16 5.79
N LYS A 89 6.79 14.56 6.86
CA LYS A 89 6.96 15.87 7.53
C LYS A 89 8.23 15.91 8.37
#